data_AF-A0A0M9VL06-F1
#
_entry.id   AF-A0A0M9VL06-F1
#
_cell.length_a   1.000
_cell.length_b   1.000
_cell.length_c   1.000
_cell.angle_alpha   90.00
_cell.angle_beta   90.00
_cell.angle_gamma   90.00
#
_symmetry.space_group_name_H-M   'P 1'
#
loop_
_entity.id
_entity.type
_entity.pdbx_description
1 polymer ?
#
loop_
_entity_poly.entity_id
_entity_poly.type
_entity_poly.pdbx_seq_one_letter_code
_entity_poly.pdbx_strand_id
1 'polypeptide(L)'
;MYMPPPAGAESEIGGPDGFSYGAVLLLTDAAPSAQVEEALAAMRFSGWIAPAEDGVTVIVGDPGDGVVAAGHRGIVETSRELAAATGARALAARVRRDRQLGLVAFSGADEVARYDSDPSREPDADREVIPEPVGAEQAPAIAELFGREEAADRLEEILDDELDPDSTFESERLRDVLRVLGLPEWVVGAAHLPKVVPTGPSVASLVRLRAGRRGALAAVTAWPVRRLRARWNPAPILAEPPRGSSGDEWMFL
;
A
#
# COMPACT_ATOMS: atom_id res chain seq x y z
N MET A 1 -45.64 -6.02 26.68
CA MET A 1 -44.86 -4.76 26.65
C MET A 1 -43.57 -5.08 25.92
N TYR A 2 -43.52 -4.79 24.61
CA TYR A 2 -42.35 -5.04 23.77
C TYR A 2 -41.44 -3.81 23.88
N MET A 3 -40.22 -4.00 24.35
CA MET A 3 -39.23 -2.93 24.46
C MET A 3 -38.44 -2.93 23.14
N PRO A 4 -38.46 -1.84 22.35
CA PRO A 4 -37.63 -1.78 21.16
C PRO A 4 -36.14 -1.78 21.58
N PRO A 5 -35.25 -2.38 20.78
CA PRO A 5 -33.82 -2.32 21.07
C PRO A 5 -33.32 -0.87 21.02
N PRO A 6 -32.28 -0.52 21.78
CA PRO A 6 -31.69 0.81 21.74
C PRO A 6 -31.15 1.11 20.34
N ALA A 7 -31.55 2.24 19.77
CA ALA A 7 -30.97 2.76 18.54
C ALA A 7 -29.49 3.06 18.78
N GLY A 8 -28.60 2.40 18.04
CA GLY A 8 -27.15 2.59 18.18
C GLY A 8 -26.27 1.35 18.01
N ALA A 9 -26.81 0.23 17.52
CA ALA A 9 -25.99 -0.90 17.06
C ALA A 9 -26.35 -1.21 15.61
N GLU A 10 -25.92 -0.33 14.70
CA GLU A 10 -25.59 -0.81 13.36
C GLU A 10 -24.52 -1.87 13.57
N SER A 11 -24.85 -3.10 13.20
CA SER A 11 -23.96 -4.24 13.25
C SER A 11 -22.69 -3.92 12.46
N GLU A 12 -21.58 -3.70 13.15
CA GLU A 12 -20.27 -4.01 12.59
C GLU A 12 -20.32 -5.49 12.20
N ILE A 13 -20.52 -5.76 10.91
CA ILE A 13 -20.27 -7.07 10.31
C ILE A 13 -18.74 -7.21 10.25
N GLY A 14 -18.14 -7.33 11.43
CA GLY A 14 -16.70 -7.46 11.61
C GLY A 14 -16.30 -8.92 11.46
N GLY A 15 -16.15 -9.37 10.21
CA GLY A 15 -15.29 -10.52 9.93
C GLY A 15 -13.87 -10.26 10.47
N PRO A 16 -13.03 -11.30 10.66
CA PRO A 16 -11.67 -11.09 11.14
C PRO A 16 -10.96 -10.05 10.26
N ASP A 17 -10.46 -8.96 10.88
CA ASP A 17 -9.66 -7.94 10.18
C ASP A 17 -8.52 -8.66 9.44
N GLY A 18 -8.47 -8.50 8.12
CA GLY A 18 -7.43 -9.09 7.30
C GLY A 18 -6.07 -8.42 7.52
N PHE A 19 -5.06 -8.84 6.76
CA PHE A 19 -3.70 -8.31 6.97
C PHE A 19 -3.53 -6.90 6.40
N SER A 20 -2.76 -6.08 7.13
CA SER A 20 -2.27 -4.79 6.64
C SER A 20 -0.80 -4.87 6.26
N TYR A 21 -0.42 -4.37 5.08
CA TYR A 21 0.96 -4.25 4.66
C TYR A 21 1.16 -3.16 3.62
N GLY A 22 2.38 -2.63 3.55
CA GLY A 22 2.81 -1.65 2.56
C GLY A 22 4.11 -2.12 1.90
N ALA A 23 4.16 -2.05 0.57
CA ALA A 23 5.34 -2.36 -0.21
C ALA A 23 5.64 -1.30 -1.28
N VAL A 24 6.92 -1.17 -1.63
CA VAL A 24 7.37 -0.48 -2.84
C VAL A 24 7.95 -1.53 -3.77
N LEU A 25 7.46 -1.56 -5.01
CA LEU A 25 8.08 -2.30 -6.11
C LEU A 25 8.86 -1.29 -6.96
N LEU A 26 10.18 -1.31 -6.81
CA LEU A 26 11.08 -0.36 -7.46
C LEU A 26 11.69 -1.04 -8.70
N LEU A 27 11.32 -0.56 -9.89
CA LEU A 27 11.93 -0.95 -11.16
C LEU A 27 13.24 -0.22 -11.31
N THR A 28 14.35 -0.95 -11.20
CA THR A 28 15.66 -0.36 -11.38
C THR A 28 16.45 -1.28 -12.28
N ASP A 29 16.71 -0.87 -13.52
CA ASP A 29 17.60 -1.63 -14.40
C ASP A 29 19.03 -1.73 -13.83
N ALA A 30 19.37 -0.91 -12.83
CA ALA A 30 20.17 -1.27 -11.65
C ALA A 30 20.47 0.01 -10.84
N ALA A 31 19.55 0.47 -9.99
CA ALA A 31 19.99 1.31 -8.89
C ALA A 31 20.80 0.35 -7.99
N PRO A 32 22.10 0.59 -7.76
CA PRO A 32 22.89 -0.30 -6.94
C PRO A 32 22.16 -0.50 -5.60
N SER A 33 22.04 -1.74 -5.10
CA SER A 33 21.33 -1.98 -3.84
C SER A 33 21.86 -1.10 -2.70
N ALA A 34 23.14 -0.74 -2.75
CA ALA A 34 23.75 0.25 -1.86
C ALA A 34 23.09 1.64 -1.92
N GLN A 35 22.75 2.16 -3.11
CA GLN A 35 22.07 3.44 -3.27
C GLN A 35 20.64 3.40 -2.70
N VAL A 36 19.90 2.30 -2.96
CA VAL A 36 18.56 2.10 -2.40
C VAL A 36 18.61 2.05 -0.87
N GLU A 37 19.56 1.29 -0.32
CA GLU A 37 19.77 1.21 1.12
C GLU A 37 20.19 2.54 1.74
N GLU A 38 21.07 3.30 1.08
CA GLU A 38 21.52 4.62 1.53
C GLU A 38 20.36 5.62 1.56
N ALA A 39 19.54 5.65 0.51
CA ALA A 39 18.35 6.49 0.44
C ALA A 39 17.36 6.15 1.58
N LEU A 40 17.04 4.87 1.76
CA LEU A 40 16.17 4.41 2.84
C LEU A 40 16.78 4.67 4.24
N ALA A 41 18.10 4.56 4.38
CA ALA A 41 18.80 4.89 5.61
C ALA A 41 18.68 6.38 5.95
N ALA A 42 18.87 7.27 4.96
CA ALA A 42 18.70 8.71 5.10
C ALA A 42 17.26 9.08 5.52
N MET A 43 16.26 8.39 4.97
CA MET A 43 14.84 8.57 5.35
C MET A 43 14.50 8.01 6.74
N ARG A 44 15.46 7.31 7.39
CA ARG A 44 15.25 6.56 8.64
C ARG A 44 14.14 5.52 8.49
N PHE A 45 14.11 4.82 7.37
CA PHE A 45 13.12 3.78 7.07
C PHE A 45 13.20 2.59 8.04
N SER A 46 12.05 1.97 8.33
CA SER A 46 11.94 0.69 9.03
C SER A 46 11.18 -0.28 8.15
N GLY A 47 11.78 -1.44 7.89
CA GLY A 47 11.22 -2.40 6.96
C GLY A 47 12.24 -3.42 6.48
N TRP A 48 11.92 -4.10 5.40
CA TRP A 48 12.78 -5.10 4.76
C TRP A 48 13.03 -4.70 3.31
N ILE A 49 14.21 -5.01 2.80
CA ILE A 49 14.59 -4.83 1.40
C ILE A 49 14.94 -6.23 0.88
N ALA A 50 14.24 -6.66 -0.17
CA ALA A 50 14.51 -7.89 -0.88
C ALA A 50 15.71 -7.73 -1.83
N PRO A 51 16.43 -8.81 -2.15
CA PRO A 51 17.34 -8.78 -3.28
C PRO A 51 16.58 -8.40 -4.55
N ALA A 52 17.27 -7.76 -5.49
CA ALA A 52 16.70 -7.47 -6.79
C ALA A 52 16.49 -8.79 -7.56
N GLU A 53 15.28 -9.01 -8.07
CA GLU A 53 14.92 -10.15 -8.90
C GLU A 53 14.22 -9.61 -10.16
N ASP A 54 14.66 -10.05 -11.34
CA ASP A 54 14.12 -9.63 -12.64
C ASP A 54 13.99 -8.10 -12.81
N GLY A 55 14.98 -7.34 -12.30
CA GLY A 55 15.01 -5.87 -12.39
C GLY A 55 14.13 -5.13 -11.38
N VAL A 56 13.51 -5.86 -10.43
CA VAL A 56 12.63 -5.30 -9.41
C VAL A 56 13.23 -5.49 -8.02
N THR A 57 13.33 -4.40 -7.25
CA THR A 57 13.62 -4.45 -5.81
C THR A 57 12.33 -4.23 -5.04
N VAL A 58 11.96 -5.21 -4.20
CA VAL A 58 10.79 -5.10 -3.32
C VAL A 58 11.20 -4.61 -1.94
N ILE A 59 10.54 -3.56 -1.44
CA ILE A 59 10.78 -2.98 -0.12
C ILE A 59 9.47 -3.03 0.67
N VAL A 60 9.49 -3.69 1.83
CA VAL A 60 8.30 -3.85 2.68
C VAL A 60 8.42 -3.00 3.93
N GLY A 61 7.39 -2.20 4.21
CA GLY A 61 7.28 -1.37 5.40
C GLY A 61 7.10 -2.13 6.72
N ASP A 62 7.65 -1.59 7.82
CA ASP A 62 7.30 -2.01 9.19
C ASP A 62 7.06 -0.78 10.09
N PRO A 63 5.85 -0.63 10.66
CA PRO A 63 4.72 -1.55 10.58
C PRO A 63 3.90 -1.38 9.30
N GLY A 64 3.78 -2.47 8.52
CA GLY A 64 2.82 -2.67 7.42
C GLY A 64 2.31 -1.41 6.70
N ASP A 65 1.04 -1.08 6.94
CA ASP A 65 0.28 0.05 6.38
C ASP A 65 0.42 1.37 7.18
N GLY A 66 1.27 1.38 8.21
CA GLY A 66 1.50 2.52 9.08
C GLY A 66 2.61 3.45 8.60
N VAL A 67 3.12 4.29 9.51
CA VAL A 67 4.30 5.13 9.25
C VAL A 67 5.56 4.27 9.20
N VAL A 68 6.34 4.34 8.13
CA VAL A 68 7.54 3.49 7.93
C VAL A 68 8.84 4.28 7.92
N ALA A 69 8.80 5.61 7.76
CA ALA A 69 9.98 6.48 7.73
C ALA A 69 9.86 7.65 8.72
N ALA A 70 10.90 8.49 8.82
CA ALA A 70 10.82 9.73 9.59
C ALA A 70 9.80 10.71 8.96
N GLY A 71 9.36 11.72 9.71
CA GLY A 71 8.42 12.72 9.20
C GLY A 71 7.01 12.19 8.95
N HIS A 72 6.59 11.14 9.67
CA HIS A 72 5.24 10.55 9.57
C HIS A 72 4.92 9.98 8.18
N ARG A 73 5.95 9.64 7.41
CA ARG A 73 5.83 9.07 6.05
C ARG A 73 5.45 7.60 6.08
N GLY A 74 4.39 7.26 5.36
CA GLY A 74 3.99 5.90 5.02
C GLY A 74 4.73 5.39 3.80
N ILE A 75 4.24 4.29 3.23
CA ILE A 75 4.89 3.64 2.08
C ILE A 75 4.79 4.49 0.81
N VAL A 76 3.71 5.25 0.63
CA VAL A 76 3.50 6.12 -0.53
C VAL A 76 4.52 7.26 -0.56
N GLU A 77 4.66 8.02 0.54
CA GLU A 77 5.63 9.11 0.60
C GLU A 77 7.07 8.58 0.53
N THR A 78 7.33 7.44 1.16
CA THR A 78 8.64 6.76 1.08
C THR A 78 8.96 6.35 -0.36
N SER A 79 7.96 5.85 -1.11
CA SER A 79 8.12 5.48 -2.52
C SER A 79 8.45 6.69 -3.39
N ARG A 80 7.71 7.80 -3.24
CA ARG A 80 7.98 9.05 -3.96
C ARG A 80 9.41 9.54 -3.73
N GLU A 81 9.84 9.61 -2.48
CA GLU A 81 11.19 10.08 -2.16
C GLU A 81 12.27 9.11 -2.65
N LEU A 82 12.01 7.81 -2.63
CA LEU A 82 12.94 6.81 -3.12
C LEU A 82 13.07 6.87 -4.65
N ALA A 83 11.94 6.97 -5.35
CA ALA A 83 11.89 7.16 -6.80
C ALA A 83 12.63 8.45 -7.19
N ALA A 84 12.40 9.55 -6.48
CA ALA A 84 13.11 10.82 -6.70
C ALA A 84 14.63 10.71 -6.46
N ALA A 85 15.04 10.04 -5.38
CA ALA A 85 16.46 9.88 -5.03
C ALA A 85 17.23 8.93 -5.97
N THR A 86 16.52 8.01 -6.64
CA THR A 86 17.13 7.00 -7.52
C THR A 86 16.89 7.27 -9.00
N GLY A 87 15.95 8.16 -9.34
CA GLY A 87 15.44 8.34 -10.71
C GLY A 87 14.65 7.15 -11.24
N ALA A 88 14.30 6.19 -10.37
CA ALA A 88 13.64 4.95 -10.75
C ALA A 88 12.13 5.11 -10.89
N ARG A 89 11.52 4.11 -11.53
CA ARG A 89 10.06 3.93 -11.54
C ARG A 89 9.66 3.11 -10.32
N ALA A 90 8.54 3.45 -9.69
CA ALA A 90 8.10 2.79 -8.47
C ALA A 90 6.59 2.61 -8.46
N LEU A 91 6.13 1.48 -7.91
CA LEU A 91 4.74 1.28 -7.49
C LEU A 91 4.71 1.13 -5.98
N ALA A 92 4.09 2.09 -5.30
CA ALA A 92 3.69 1.92 -3.91
C ALA A 92 2.38 1.14 -3.87
N ALA A 93 2.34 0.06 -3.10
CA ALA A 93 1.13 -0.70 -2.81
C ALA A 93 0.88 -0.68 -1.29
N ARG A 94 -0.35 -0.34 -0.89
CA ARG A 94 -0.77 -0.38 0.51
C ARG A 94 -2.08 -1.16 0.61
N VAL A 95 -2.05 -2.28 1.31
CA VAL A 95 -3.25 -3.01 1.69
C VAL A 95 -3.54 -2.72 3.16
N ARG A 96 -4.75 -2.27 3.46
CA ARG A 96 -5.21 -2.03 4.82
C ARG A 96 -6.31 -3.01 5.19
N ARG A 97 -6.05 -3.80 6.23
CA ARG A 97 -6.96 -4.82 6.78
C ARG A 97 -7.56 -5.76 5.74
N ASP A 98 -6.90 -5.89 4.59
CA ASP A 98 -7.39 -6.63 3.42
C ASP A 98 -8.72 -6.11 2.85
N ARG A 99 -9.06 -4.84 3.14
CA ARG A 99 -10.32 -4.16 2.76
C ARG A 99 -10.13 -2.89 1.95
N GLN A 100 -8.91 -2.39 1.84
CA GLN A 100 -8.57 -1.27 0.98
C GLN A 100 -7.23 -1.55 0.30
N LEU A 101 -7.15 -1.35 -1.02
CA LEU A 101 -5.95 -1.35 -1.83
C LEU A 101 -5.69 0.07 -2.35
N GLY A 102 -4.57 0.64 -1.92
CA GLY A 102 -4.01 1.86 -2.50
C GLY A 102 -2.83 1.55 -3.40
N LEU A 103 -2.83 2.10 -4.61
CA LEU A 103 -1.71 2.04 -5.54
C LEU A 103 -1.28 3.45 -5.93
N VAL A 104 0.03 3.72 -5.94
CA VAL A 104 0.56 4.98 -6.45
C VAL A 104 1.83 4.73 -7.24
N ALA A 105 1.81 5.16 -8.49
CA ALA A 105 2.87 4.98 -9.46
C ALA A 105 3.71 6.25 -9.59
N PHE A 106 5.03 6.10 -9.58
CA PHE A 106 5.98 7.21 -9.69
C PHE A 106 7.01 6.94 -10.79
N SER A 107 7.41 7.99 -11.49
CA SER A 107 8.58 8.03 -12.37
C SER A 107 9.51 9.11 -11.87
N GLY A 108 10.58 8.72 -11.16
CA GLY A 108 11.43 9.70 -10.48
C GLY A 108 10.65 10.49 -9.43
N ALA A 109 10.62 11.82 -9.56
CA ALA A 109 9.87 12.68 -8.66
C ALA A 109 8.38 12.83 -9.03
N ASP A 110 8.01 12.43 -10.24
CA ASP A 110 6.68 12.67 -10.80
C ASP A 110 5.72 11.54 -10.43
N GLU A 111 4.52 11.91 -9.99
CA GLU A 111 3.42 10.99 -9.79
C GLU A 111 2.71 10.75 -11.12
N VAL A 112 2.60 9.48 -11.52
CA VAL A 112 2.08 9.05 -12.82
C VAL A 112 0.62 8.67 -12.72
N ALA A 113 0.27 7.92 -11.68
CA ALA A 113 -1.08 7.44 -11.46
C ALA A 113 -1.32 7.14 -9.97
N ARG A 114 -2.59 7.18 -9.58
CA ARG A 114 -3.05 6.91 -8.22
C ARG A 114 -4.39 6.20 -8.27
N TYR A 115 -4.53 5.17 -7.43
CA TYR A 115 -5.74 4.39 -7.27
C TYR A 115 -6.01 4.10 -5.79
N ASP A 116 -7.27 4.16 -5.40
CA ASP A 116 -7.78 3.75 -4.09
C ASP A 116 -9.09 2.97 -4.29
N SER A 117 -9.13 1.72 -3.85
CA SER A 117 -10.29 0.85 -4.06
C SER A 117 -11.51 1.18 -3.19
N ASP A 118 -11.29 1.77 -2.01
CA ASP A 118 -12.35 2.14 -1.07
C ASP A 118 -11.85 3.30 -0.19
N PRO A 119 -11.97 4.56 -0.67
CA PRO A 119 -11.51 5.74 0.06
C PRO A 119 -12.18 5.93 1.43
N SER A 120 -13.37 5.33 1.63
CA SER A 120 -14.10 5.40 2.90
C SER A 120 -13.39 4.64 4.04
N ARG A 121 -12.39 3.81 3.71
CA ARG A 121 -11.58 3.03 4.68
C ARG A 121 -10.34 3.76 5.18
N GLU A 122 -10.11 4.99 4.76
CA GLU A 122 -9.06 5.82 5.35
C GLU A 122 -9.37 6.12 6.83
N PRO A 123 -8.35 6.27 7.70
CA PRO A 123 -8.58 6.36 9.14
C PRO A 123 -9.33 7.63 9.55
N ASP A 124 -9.22 8.67 8.71
CA ASP A 124 -9.84 9.97 8.92
C ASP A 124 -10.99 10.23 7.91
N ALA A 125 -11.45 9.20 7.18
CA ALA A 125 -12.59 9.32 6.29
C ALA A 125 -13.87 9.57 7.09
N ASP A 126 -14.66 10.55 6.64
CA ASP A 126 -16.00 10.79 7.15
C ASP A 126 -17.02 9.90 6.42
N ARG A 127 -18.28 9.90 6.88
CA ARG A 127 -19.35 9.08 6.31
C ARG A 127 -19.83 9.53 4.93
N GLU A 128 -19.38 10.70 4.46
CA GLU A 128 -19.74 11.23 3.14
C GLU A 128 -18.76 10.75 2.07
N VAL A 129 -17.59 10.23 2.46
CA VAL A 129 -16.64 9.62 1.52
C VAL A 129 -17.25 8.38 0.89
N ILE A 130 -17.19 8.34 -0.44
CA ILE A 130 -17.80 7.27 -1.21
C ILE A 130 -16.99 5.96 -1.09
N PRO A 131 -17.64 4.78 -1.07
CA PRO A 131 -16.95 3.49 -0.94
C PRO A 131 -16.53 2.85 -2.28
N GLU A 132 -16.66 3.56 -3.41
CA GLU A 132 -16.30 3.04 -4.73
C GLU A 132 -14.83 3.29 -5.09
N PRO A 133 -14.25 2.46 -5.99
CA PRO A 133 -12.91 2.66 -6.50
C PRO A 133 -12.73 4.02 -7.18
N VAL A 134 -11.56 4.62 -6.98
CA VAL A 134 -11.17 5.89 -7.60
C VAL A 134 -9.82 5.70 -8.28
N GLY A 135 -9.71 6.12 -9.55
CA GLY A 135 -8.46 6.06 -10.30
C GLY A 135 -8.26 4.78 -11.11
N ALA A 136 -9.28 3.92 -11.25
CA ALA A 136 -9.22 2.73 -12.09
C ALA A 136 -8.94 3.11 -13.57
N GLU A 137 -9.48 4.24 -14.02
CA GLU A 137 -9.25 4.81 -15.36
C GLU A 137 -7.79 5.19 -15.64
N GLN A 138 -6.94 5.21 -14.59
CA GLN A 138 -5.50 5.47 -14.71
C GLN A 138 -4.69 4.19 -14.92
N ALA A 139 -5.33 3.01 -14.99
CA ALA A 139 -4.69 1.73 -15.29
C ALA A 139 -3.76 1.77 -16.52
N PRO A 140 -4.10 2.42 -17.65
CA PRO A 140 -3.19 2.51 -18.78
C PRO A 140 -1.86 3.18 -18.45
N ALA A 141 -1.87 4.24 -17.63
CA ALA A 141 -0.64 4.93 -17.22
C ALA A 141 0.23 4.08 -16.28
N ILE A 142 -0.40 3.27 -15.42
CA ILE A 142 0.32 2.28 -14.60
C ILE A 142 0.94 1.21 -15.51
N ALA A 143 0.17 0.65 -16.44
CA ALA A 143 0.63 -0.38 -17.36
C ALA A 143 1.81 0.10 -18.22
N GLU A 144 1.71 1.31 -18.80
CA GLU A 144 2.79 1.96 -19.56
C GLU A 144 4.05 2.16 -18.71
N LEU A 145 3.90 2.62 -17.46
CA LEU A 145 5.04 2.81 -16.57
C LEU A 145 5.85 1.51 -16.39
N PHE A 146 5.20 0.36 -16.45
CA PHE A 146 5.82 -0.95 -16.29
C PHE A 146 6.13 -1.65 -17.63
N GLY A 147 5.91 -0.99 -18.78
CA GLY A 147 6.13 -1.54 -20.12
C GLY A 147 5.20 -2.71 -20.44
N ARG A 148 3.95 -2.60 -19.99
CA ARG A 148 2.88 -3.59 -20.08
C ARG A 148 1.61 -3.01 -20.71
N GLU A 149 1.76 -2.13 -21.69
CA GLU A 149 0.65 -1.43 -22.33
C GLU A 149 -0.43 -2.39 -22.86
N GLU A 150 -0.04 -3.60 -23.30
CA GLU A 150 -0.96 -4.65 -23.74
C GLU A 150 -1.91 -5.16 -22.64
N ALA A 151 -1.59 -4.87 -21.39
CA ALA A 151 -2.30 -5.32 -20.21
C ALA A 151 -3.20 -4.24 -19.60
N ALA A 152 -3.25 -3.05 -20.20
CA ALA A 152 -3.98 -1.88 -19.68
C ALA A 152 -5.47 -2.19 -19.45
N ASP A 153 -6.18 -2.69 -20.47
CA ASP A 153 -7.62 -3.01 -20.38
C ASP A 153 -7.87 -4.05 -19.26
N ARG A 154 -7.03 -5.08 -19.18
CA ARG A 154 -7.16 -6.10 -18.13
C ARG A 154 -6.87 -5.55 -16.74
N LEU A 155 -5.93 -4.61 -16.62
CA LEU A 155 -5.64 -3.95 -15.35
C LEU A 155 -6.81 -3.06 -14.93
N GLU A 156 -7.40 -2.29 -15.85
CA GLU A 156 -8.58 -1.47 -15.59
C GLU A 156 -9.74 -2.33 -15.09
N GLU A 157 -10.03 -3.44 -15.77
CA GLU A 157 -11.06 -4.40 -15.33
C GLU A 157 -10.82 -4.88 -13.88
N ILE A 158 -9.57 -5.19 -13.50
CA ILE A 158 -9.25 -5.65 -12.14
C ILE A 158 -9.42 -4.53 -11.12
N LEU A 159 -9.09 -3.29 -11.47
CA LEU A 159 -9.17 -2.14 -10.59
C LEU A 159 -10.61 -1.61 -10.44
N ASP A 160 -11.42 -1.71 -11.50
CA ASP A 160 -12.83 -1.28 -11.50
C ASP A 160 -13.77 -2.34 -10.93
N ASP A 161 -13.33 -3.60 -10.81
CA ASP A 161 -14.17 -4.69 -10.30
C ASP A 161 -14.76 -4.34 -8.92
N GLU A 162 -16.03 -4.64 -8.70
CA GLU A 162 -16.69 -4.39 -7.43
C GLU A 162 -16.23 -5.43 -6.40
N LEU A 163 -15.77 -4.98 -5.23
CA LEU A 163 -15.40 -5.91 -4.17
C LEU A 163 -16.65 -6.48 -3.52
N ASP A 164 -16.81 -7.80 -3.56
CA ASP A 164 -17.77 -8.45 -2.68
C ASP A 164 -17.26 -8.33 -1.23
N PRO A 165 -17.96 -7.58 -0.35
CA PRO A 165 -17.52 -7.34 1.02
C PRO A 165 -17.48 -8.63 1.87
N ASP A 166 -18.14 -9.70 1.44
CA ASP A 166 -18.19 -10.96 2.17
C ASP A 166 -17.22 -12.02 1.65
N SER A 167 -16.64 -11.83 0.46
CA SER A 167 -15.84 -12.88 -0.18
C SER A 167 -14.54 -12.43 -0.86
N THR A 168 -14.37 -11.13 -1.14
CA THR A 168 -13.18 -10.62 -1.85
C THR A 168 -12.18 -10.00 -0.89
N PHE A 169 -10.91 -10.35 -1.09
CA PHE A 169 -9.78 -9.85 -0.31
C PHE A 169 -8.86 -9.01 -1.20
N GLU A 170 -8.47 -7.83 -0.73
CA GLU A 170 -7.61 -6.91 -1.50
C GLU A 170 -6.22 -7.46 -1.80
N SER A 171 -5.77 -8.39 -0.98
CA SER A 171 -4.59 -9.22 -1.24
C SER A 171 -4.70 -10.02 -2.53
N GLU A 172 -5.89 -10.50 -2.90
CA GLU A 172 -6.12 -11.20 -4.17
C GLU A 172 -6.14 -10.23 -5.34
N ARG A 173 -6.82 -9.08 -5.20
CA ARG A 173 -6.77 -8.01 -6.21
C ARG A 173 -5.33 -7.55 -6.47
N LEU A 174 -4.57 -7.28 -5.42
CA LEU A 174 -3.15 -6.93 -5.55
C LEU A 174 -2.36 -8.05 -6.23
N ARG A 175 -2.61 -9.31 -5.90
CA ARG A 175 -1.93 -10.44 -6.55
C ARG A 175 -2.16 -10.43 -8.06
N ASP A 176 -3.40 -10.20 -8.49
CA ASP A 176 -3.75 -10.18 -9.90
C ASP A 176 -3.18 -8.95 -10.61
N VAL A 177 -3.19 -7.77 -9.98
CA VAL A 177 -2.47 -6.58 -10.46
C VAL A 177 -0.99 -6.87 -10.68
N LEU A 178 -0.31 -7.45 -9.69
CA LEU A 178 1.12 -7.79 -9.78
C LEU A 178 1.38 -8.80 -10.89
N ARG A 179 0.52 -9.81 -11.04
CA ARG A 179 0.63 -10.81 -12.11
C ARG A 179 0.51 -10.17 -13.49
N VAL A 180 -0.49 -9.31 -13.69
CA VAL A 180 -0.74 -8.62 -14.97
C VAL A 180 0.43 -7.70 -15.33
N LEU A 181 1.03 -7.04 -14.34
CA LEU A 181 2.22 -6.21 -14.53
C LEU A 181 3.52 -7.02 -14.66
N GLY A 182 3.49 -8.34 -14.44
CA GLY A 182 4.69 -9.19 -14.43
C GLY A 182 5.63 -8.91 -13.25
N LEU A 183 5.07 -8.49 -12.12
CA LEU A 183 5.78 -8.14 -10.89
C LEU A 183 5.75 -9.28 -9.85
N PRO A 184 6.68 -9.29 -8.87
CA PRO A 184 6.73 -10.34 -7.85
C PRO A 184 5.46 -10.44 -7.00
N GLU A 185 4.68 -11.52 -7.16
CA GLU A 185 3.40 -11.75 -6.44
C GLU A 185 3.58 -12.01 -4.93
N TRP A 186 4.77 -12.42 -4.48
CA TRP A 186 4.99 -12.80 -3.08
C TRP A 186 4.79 -11.63 -2.09
N VAL A 187 4.75 -10.39 -2.58
CA VAL A 187 4.42 -9.17 -1.81
C VAL A 187 3.17 -9.36 -0.95
N VAL A 188 2.20 -10.14 -1.43
CA VAL A 188 0.97 -10.42 -0.68
C VAL A 188 1.23 -11.17 0.64
N GLY A 189 2.30 -11.95 0.71
CA GLY A 189 2.76 -12.61 1.93
C GLY A 189 3.55 -11.71 2.89
N ALA A 190 3.74 -10.42 2.57
CA ALA A 190 4.59 -9.50 3.34
C ALA A 190 4.15 -9.34 4.80
N ALA A 191 2.86 -9.49 5.10
CA ALA A 191 2.34 -9.47 6.47
C ALA A 191 2.95 -10.57 7.37
N HIS A 192 3.47 -11.64 6.77
CA HIS A 192 4.10 -12.76 7.48
C HIS A 192 5.60 -12.60 7.71
N LEU A 193 6.20 -11.49 7.27
CA LEU A 193 7.63 -11.22 7.51
C LEU A 193 7.94 -11.05 9.00
N PRO A 194 9.07 -11.60 9.51
CA PRO A 194 10.12 -12.34 8.82
C PRO A 194 9.99 -13.87 8.98
N LYS A 195 8.79 -14.42 9.23
CA LYS A 195 8.64 -15.83 9.60
C LYS A 195 8.75 -16.75 8.37
N VAL A 196 7.90 -16.51 7.37
CA VAL A 196 7.82 -17.28 6.12
C VAL A 196 7.31 -16.32 5.04
N VAL A 197 7.92 -16.36 3.85
CA VAL A 197 7.42 -15.69 2.65
C VAL A 197 7.05 -16.80 1.65
N PRO A 198 5.76 -17.15 1.51
CA PRO A 198 5.34 -18.11 0.49
C PRO A 198 5.82 -17.63 -0.90
N THR A 199 6.45 -18.54 -1.65
CA THR A 199 6.93 -18.30 -3.02
C THR A 199 7.87 -17.09 -3.21
N GLY A 200 8.46 -16.55 -2.15
CA GLY A 200 9.36 -15.41 -2.20
C GLY A 200 10.77 -15.70 -1.66
N PRO A 201 11.60 -14.65 -1.49
CA PRO A 201 12.99 -14.81 -1.10
C PRO A 201 13.14 -15.37 0.31
N SER A 202 14.29 -16.02 0.55
CA SER A 202 14.62 -16.50 1.88
C SER A 202 14.77 -15.33 2.88
N VAL A 203 14.33 -15.52 4.12
CA VAL A 203 14.46 -14.49 5.17
C VAL A 203 15.90 -14.05 5.37
N ALA A 204 16.87 -14.96 5.19
CA ALA A 204 18.29 -14.67 5.31
C ALA A 204 18.84 -13.74 4.21
N SER A 205 18.17 -13.69 3.05
CA SER A 205 18.53 -12.79 1.94
C SER A 205 17.95 -11.38 2.09
N LEU A 206 17.05 -11.17 3.05
CA LEU A 206 16.43 -9.87 3.27
C LEU A 206 17.33 -8.96 4.10
N VAL A 207 17.45 -7.71 3.69
CA VAL A 207 18.06 -6.66 4.49
C VAL A 207 17.02 -6.04 5.40
N ARG A 208 17.24 -6.09 6.71
CA ARG A 208 16.37 -5.43 7.69
C ARG A 208 16.94 -4.07 8.09
N LEU A 209 16.20 -3.01 7.77
CA LEU A 209 16.45 -1.66 8.30
C LEU A 209 15.53 -1.36 9.47
N ARG A 210 16.09 -0.71 10.49
CA ARG A 210 15.37 -0.25 11.69
C ARG A 210 15.73 1.19 11.94
N ALA A 211 14.80 2.09 11.62
CA ALA A 211 15.02 3.52 11.62
C ALA A 211 16.30 3.94 10.85
N GLY A 212 16.54 3.30 9.69
CA GLY A 212 17.68 3.50 8.81
C GLY A 212 18.97 2.78 9.20
N ARG A 213 18.94 1.94 10.25
CA ARG A 213 20.14 1.23 10.74
C ARG A 213 20.01 -0.29 10.62
N ARG A 214 21.14 -0.95 10.43
CA ARG A 214 21.29 -2.42 10.41
C ARG A 214 21.77 -2.96 11.77
N GLY A 215 21.66 -4.28 11.92
CA GLY A 215 22.30 -5.03 13.01
C GLY A 215 21.53 -5.10 14.33
N ALA A 216 22.12 -5.82 15.29
CA ALA A 216 21.49 -6.15 16.58
C ALA A 216 21.24 -4.91 17.45
N LEU A 217 22.16 -3.95 17.47
CA LEU A 217 22.01 -2.72 18.25
C LEU A 217 20.78 -1.93 17.79
N ALA A 218 20.55 -1.85 16.48
CA ALA A 218 19.37 -1.21 15.91
C ALA A 218 18.08 -1.93 16.30
N ALA A 219 18.12 -3.25 16.52
CA ALA A 219 16.96 -4.03 16.97
C ALA A 219 16.47 -3.59 18.35
N VAL A 220 17.40 -3.33 19.28
CA VAL A 220 17.07 -2.92 20.65
C VAL A 220 16.60 -1.46 20.68
N THR A 221 17.30 -0.57 19.99
CA THR A 221 17.01 0.88 20.07
C THR A 221 15.78 1.30 19.26
N ALA A 222 15.37 0.53 18.25
CA ALA A 222 14.26 0.90 17.38
C ALA A 222 12.89 0.45 17.90
N TRP A 223 12.81 -0.31 18.99
CA TRP A 223 11.53 -0.78 19.54
C TRP A 223 10.56 0.37 19.89
N PRO A 224 10.97 1.46 20.57
CA PRO A 224 10.10 2.60 20.82
C PRO A 224 9.63 3.28 19.54
N VAL A 225 10.54 3.41 18.55
CA VAL A 225 10.23 4.02 17.24
C VAL A 225 9.18 3.21 16.50
N ARG A 226 9.33 1.88 16.47
CA ARG A 226 8.34 0.98 15.87
C ARG A 226 6.98 1.11 16.55
N ARG A 227 6.96 1.16 17.89
CA ARG A 227 5.71 1.30 18.66
C ARG A 227 5.02 2.64 18.39
N LEU A 228 5.79 3.72 18.25
CA LEU A 228 5.26 5.04 17.92
C LEU A 228 4.69 5.07 16.49
N ARG A 229 5.44 4.53 15.53
CA ARG A 229 5.03 4.39 14.13
C ARG A 229 3.75 3.58 13.93
N ALA A 230 3.57 2.53 14.73
CA ALA A 230 2.36 1.69 14.72
C ALA A 230 1.11 2.39 15.24
N ARG A 231 1.25 3.57 15.87
CA ARG A 231 0.12 4.38 16.37
C ARG A 231 -0.23 5.54 15.46
N TRP A 232 0.60 5.80 14.45
CA TRP A 232 0.40 6.92 13.54
C TRP A 232 -0.12 6.38 12.21
N ASN A 233 -1.15 7.06 11.72
CA ASN A 233 -1.62 6.87 10.36
C ASN A 233 -0.72 7.65 9.42
N PRO A 234 -0.27 7.05 8.31
CA PRO A 234 0.34 7.82 7.23
C PRO A 234 -0.73 8.69 6.55
N ALA A 235 -0.32 9.54 5.62
CA ALA A 235 -1.28 10.28 4.82
C ALA A 235 -2.22 9.30 4.08
N PRO A 236 -3.47 9.72 3.82
CA PRO A 236 -4.39 8.94 3.01
C PRO A 236 -3.85 8.78 1.58
N ILE A 237 -4.32 7.76 0.86
CA ILE A 237 -4.06 7.63 -0.57
C ILE A 237 -4.64 8.85 -1.28
N LEU A 238 -5.90 9.19 -1.05
CA LEU A 238 -6.49 10.40 -1.58
C LEU A 238 -6.44 11.52 -0.54
N ALA A 239 -5.71 12.60 -0.84
CA ALA A 239 -5.71 13.79 0.02
C ALA A 239 -7.09 14.45 0.08
N GLU A 240 -7.83 14.40 -1.03
CA GLU A 240 -9.19 14.92 -1.17
C GLU A 240 -10.05 13.80 -1.77
N PRO A 241 -10.59 12.88 -0.95
CA PRO A 241 -11.42 11.80 -1.47
C PRO A 241 -12.77 12.34 -1.97
N PRO A 242 -13.34 11.74 -3.03
CA PRO A 242 -14.66 12.12 -3.51
C PRO A 242 -15.71 11.86 -2.43
N ARG A 243 -16.67 12.79 -2.34
CA ARG A 243 -17.78 12.74 -1.40
C ARG A 243 -19.08 12.54 -2.16
N GLY A 244 -19.98 11.74 -1.60
CA GLY A 244 -21.33 11.64 -2.09
C GLY A 244 -22.02 12.99 -1.91
N SER A 245 -22.72 13.48 -2.93
CA SER A 245 -23.68 14.55 -2.72
C SER A 245 -24.70 14.03 -1.71
N SER A 246 -24.83 14.67 -0.54
CA SER A 246 -25.95 14.42 0.34
C SER A 246 -27.24 14.64 -0.47
N GLY A 247 -27.89 13.53 -0.82
CA GLY A 247 -29.10 13.53 -1.63
C GLY A 247 -30.29 14.05 -0.84
N ASP A 248 -30.29 15.34 -0.52
CA ASP A 248 -31.46 16.09 -0.04
C ASP A 248 -32.03 17.01 -1.14
N GLU A 249 -31.73 16.76 -2.42
CA GLU A 249 -32.37 17.48 -3.54
C GLU A 249 -33.73 16.91 -3.96
N TRP A 250 -34.17 15.77 -3.41
CA TRP A 250 -35.44 15.13 -3.79
C TRP A 250 -36.65 15.49 -2.92
N MET A 251 -36.55 16.46 -2.00
CA MET A 251 -37.69 16.91 -1.17
C MET A 251 -38.37 18.22 -1.61
N PHE A 252 -37.99 18.79 -2.76
CA PHE A 252 -38.60 20.02 -3.27
C PHE A 252 -38.92 19.98 -4.77
N LEU A 253 -39.73 19.02 -5.22
CA LEU A 253 -40.53 19.16 -6.46
C LEU A 253 -41.94 18.58 -6.28
#